data_AF-A0A094FSH2-F1
#
_entry.id   AF-A0A094FSH2-F1
#
_cell.length_a   1.000
_cell.length_b   1.000
_cell.length_c   1.000
_cell.angle_alpha   90.00
_cell.angle_beta   90.00
_cell.angle_gamma   90.00
#
_symmetry.space_group_name_H-M   'P 1'
#
loop_
_entity.id
_entity.type
_entity.pdbx_description
1 polymer ?
#
loop_
_entity_poly.entity_id
_entity_poly.type
_entity_poly.pdbx_seq_one_letter_code
_entity_poly.pdbx_strand_id
1 'polypeptide(L)'
;MSSDGSPTRILLVVDVQRSLFDPPNPVPGSTQILRTLEAALARERAASPPTKVIWIRHGEDDDPDFAPNTTPWEIVQTELFRIQENEVIVDKTTPDSFHKTSLASHIETAGFDPQSLQLVIMGLQSDYCIQATARSAIARYPSARVSLVHGAHGTYNDEKNGRSAEEVSEQIEKELKDEGVIIEDSFTEVIRHTGLLQHLGEAKGPDTVGERQQAGKSGANKCADTERTPTVTLKPGV
;
A
#
# COMPACT_ATOMS: atom_id res chain seq x y z
N MET A 1 20.46 -18.50 20.87
CA MET A 1 19.28 -17.69 21.21
C MET A 1 18.10 -18.43 20.64
N SER A 2 17.25 -18.97 21.49
CA SER A 2 16.17 -19.88 21.13
C SER A 2 15.11 -19.11 20.36
N SER A 3 15.01 -19.30 19.03
CA SER A 3 13.78 -18.96 18.32
C SER A 3 12.74 -19.99 18.75
N ASP A 4 11.63 -19.54 19.33
CA ASP A 4 10.52 -20.42 19.74
C ASP A 4 9.71 -20.95 18.53
N GLY A 5 10.25 -20.82 17.31
CA GLY A 5 9.58 -21.17 16.05
C GLY A 5 8.42 -20.24 15.68
N SER A 6 8.15 -19.18 16.46
CA SER A 6 7.09 -18.23 16.11
C SER A 6 7.44 -17.45 14.84
N PRO A 7 6.44 -17.18 13.97
CA PRO A 7 6.66 -16.44 12.74
C PRO A 7 7.03 -14.98 13.02
N THR A 8 8.03 -14.47 12.31
CA THR A 8 8.34 -13.03 12.30
C THR A 8 7.45 -12.37 11.26
N ARG A 9 6.45 -11.61 11.71
CA ARG A 9 5.53 -10.87 10.84
C ARG A 9 5.95 -9.41 10.72
N ILE A 10 6.01 -8.91 9.49
CA ILE A 10 6.34 -7.53 9.16
C ILE A 10 5.29 -6.95 8.22
N LEU A 11 4.68 -5.84 8.61
CA LEU A 11 3.76 -5.05 7.81
C LEU A 11 4.54 -3.97 7.06
N LEU A 12 4.39 -3.95 5.74
CA LEU A 12 4.91 -2.94 4.83
C LEU A 12 3.77 -2.01 4.44
N VAL A 13 3.85 -0.75 4.86
CA VAL A 13 2.88 0.29 4.55
C VAL A 13 3.46 1.17 3.45
N VAL A 14 3.04 0.94 2.22
CA VAL A 14 3.68 1.49 1.02
C VAL A 14 2.93 2.73 0.53
N ASP A 15 3.60 3.88 0.50
CA ASP A 15 3.17 5.12 -0.13
C ASP A 15 1.76 5.59 0.26
N VAL A 16 1.36 5.42 1.53
CA VAL A 16 0.11 6.00 2.05
C VAL A 16 0.33 7.49 2.34
N GLN A 17 0.64 8.25 1.28
CA GLN A 17 1.04 9.66 1.31
C GLN A 17 -0.12 10.58 0.97
N ARG A 18 -0.06 11.81 1.51
CA ARG A 18 -1.12 12.82 1.36
C ARG A 18 -1.41 13.16 -0.10
N SER A 19 -0.41 13.16 -0.97
CA SER A 19 -0.56 13.37 -2.41
C SER A 19 -1.56 12.44 -3.09
N LEU A 20 -1.80 11.25 -2.51
CA LEU A 20 -2.74 10.26 -3.04
C LEU A 20 -4.10 10.29 -2.33
N PHE A 21 -4.25 11.00 -1.21
CA PHE A 21 -5.47 11.00 -0.38
C PHE A 21 -6.14 12.36 -0.25
N ASP A 22 -5.39 13.44 -0.40
CA ASP A 22 -5.89 14.79 -0.27
C ASP A 22 -6.34 15.35 -1.63
N PRO A 23 -7.20 16.39 -1.65
CA PRO A 23 -7.45 17.18 -2.85
C PRO A 23 -6.14 17.74 -3.45
N PRO A 24 -6.06 17.90 -4.78
CA PRO A 24 -7.19 17.91 -5.71
C PRO A 24 -7.56 16.55 -6.31
N ASN A 25 -6.70 15.53 -6.21
CA ASN A 25 -6.85 14.28 -6.95
C ASN A 25 -6.64 13.04 -6.06
N PRO A 26 -7.49 12.82 -5.05
CA PRO A 26 -7.41 11.61 -4.24
C PRO A 26 -7.69 10.38 -5.11
N VAL A 27 -7.09 9.24 -4.75
CA VAL A 27 -7.44 7.97 -5.40
C VAL A 27 -8.94 7.67 -5.28
N PRO A 28 -9.58 7.12 -6.31
CA PRO A 28 -10.95 6.64 -6.21
C PRO A 28 -11.13 5.71 -5.01
N GLY A 29 -12.15 6.00 -4.18
CA GLY A 29 -12.41 5.21 -2.97
C GLY A 29 -11.45 5.45 -1.80
N SER A 30 -10.63 6.53 -1.83
CA SER A 30 -9.64 6.86 -0.79
C SER A 30 -10.16 6.74 0.66
N THR A 31 -11.39 7.19 0.93
CA THR A 31 -11.99 7.07 2.27
C THR A 31 -12.22 5.61 2.69
N GLN A 32 -12.65 4.74 1.78
CA GLN A 32 -12.83 3.32 2.08
C GLN A 32 -11.47 2.62 2.23
N ILE A 33 -10.51 2.93 1.36
CA ILE A 33 -9.15 2.39 1.43
C ILE A 33 -8.51 2.76 2.77
N LEU A 34 -8.61 4.02 3.20
CA LEU A 34 -8.05 4.49 4.48
C LEU A 34 -8.68 3.77 5.67
N ARG A 35 -10.00 3.54 5.67
CA ARG A 35 -10.66 2.75 6.73
C ARG A 35 -10.12 1.31 6.78
N THR A 36 -9.89 0.68 5.63
CA THR A 36 -9.34 -0.68 5.58
C THR A 36 -7.89 -0.70 6.04
N LEU A 37 -7.08 0.30 5.66
CA LEU A 37 -5.70 0.50 6.13
C LEU A 37 -5.65 0.66 7.66
N GLU A 38 -6.52 1.49 8.23
CA GLU A 38 -6.66 1.67 9.68
C GLU A 38 -6.99 0.35 10.40
N ALA A 39 -7.99 -0.38 9.90
CA ALA A 39 -8.39 -1.67 10.47
C ALA A 39 -7.28 -2.73 10.38
N ALA A 40 -6.60 -2.80 9.22
CA ALA A 40 -5.47 -3.70 9.01
C ALA A 40 -4.31 -3.37 9.96
N LEU A 41 -3.89 -2.10 10.03
CA LEU A 41 -2.82 -1.65 10.92
C LEU A 41 -3.12 -1.97 12.39
N ALA A 42 -4.37 -1.74 12.83
CA ALA A 42 -4.80 -2.06 14.19
C ALA A 42 -4.73 -3.57 14.47
N ARG A 43 -5.20 -4.41 13.54
CA ARG A 43 -5.13 -5.87 13.63
C ARG A 43 -3.68 -6.34 13.74
N GLU A 44 -2.80 -5.79 12.91
CA GLU A 44 -1.38 -6.15 12.91
C GLU A 44 -0.68 -5.82 14.23
N ARG A 45 -0.95 -4.64 14.77
CA ARG A 45 -0.39 -4.22 16.05
C ARG A 45 -0.94 -5.03 17.23
N ALA A 46 -2.16 -5.55 17.12
CA ALA A 46 -2.79 -6.38 18.15
C ALA A 46 -2.38 -7.88 18.08
N ALA A 47 -1.59 -8.29 17.09
CA ALA A 47 -1.13 -9.66 16.97
C ALA A 47 -0.19 -10.08 18.12
N SER A 48 -0.02 -11.39 18.31
CA SER A 48 0.90 -11.95 19.29
C SER A 48 1.81 -13.00 18.62
N PRO A 49 3.13 -12.74 18.51
CA PRO A 49 3.82 -11.50 18.86
C PRO A 49 3.36 -10.30 17.97
N PRO A 50 3.53 -9.05 18.43
CA PRO A 50 3.14 -7.87 17.64
C PRO A 50 3.88 -7.82 16.30
N THR A 51 3.15 -7.53 15.22
CA THR A 51 3.72 -7.33 13.90
C THR A 51 4.63 -6.11 13.89
N LYS A 52 5.84 -6.21 13.32
CA LYS A 52 6.73 -5.06 13.11
C LYS A 52 6.20 -4.23 11.93
N VAL A 53 6.12 -2.91 12.08
CA VAL A 53 5.63 -2.03 11.01
C VAL A 53 6.79 -1.25 10.38
N ILE A 54 6.86 -1.28 9.05
CA ILE A 54 7.78 -0.50 8.23
C ILE A 54 6.94 0.38 7.31
N TRP A 55 7.13 1.69 7.45
CA TRP A 55 6.52 2.70 6.61
C TRP A 55 7.42 2.98 5.43
N ILE A 56 6.86 3.05 4.23
CA ILE A 56 7.59 3.40 3.01
C ILE A 56 6.91 4.62 2.38
N ARG A 57 7.72 5.61 1.99
CA ARG A 57 7.24 6.78 1.24
C ARG A 57 8.08 7.01 -0.01
N HIS A 58 7.40 7.30 -1.10
CA HIS A 58 7.99 7.62 -2.38
C HIS A 58 8.33 9.09 -2.46
N GLY A 59 9.55 9.41 -2.91
CA GLY A 59 10.02 10.76 -3.13
C GLY A 59 10.55 10.96 -4.54
N GLU A 60 10.20 12.08 -5.15
CA GLU A 60 10.75 12.54 -6.43
C GLU A 60 11.01 14.04 -6.36
N ASP A 61 12.25 14.47 -6.62
CA ASP A 61 12.62 15.90 -6.49
C ASP A 61 11.94 16.78 -7.55
N ASP A 62 11.61 16.21 -8.71
CA ASP A 62 11.04 16.91 -9.86
C ASP A 62 9.49 16.86 -9.91
N ASP A 63 8.85 16.18 -8.95
CA ASP A 63 7.39 16.12 -8.82
C ASP A 63 6.95 16.83 -7.53
N PRO A 64 6.21 17.95 -7.60
CA PRO A 64 5.77 18.68 -6.40
C PRO A 64 4.86 17.87 -5.47
N ASP A 65 4.15 16.85 -5.99
CA ASP A 65 3.28 15.99 -5.18
C ASP A 65 4.10 14.98 -4.36
N PHE A 66 5.32 14.64 -4.82
CA PHE A 66 6.23 13.70 -4.17
C PHE A 66 7.56 14.33 -3.73
N ALA A 67 7.67 15.66 -3.77
CA ALA A 67 8.88 16.37 -3.37
C ALA A 67 9.16 16.16 -1.87
N PRO A 68 10.35 15.63 -1.49
CA PRO A 68 10.67 15.38 -0.09
C PRO A 68 10.54 16.61 0.81
N ASN A 69 10.11 16.38 2.05
CA ASN A 69 9.91 17.40 3.09
C ASN A 69 8.82 18.43 2.76
N THR A 70 7.86 18.06 1.90
CA THR A 70 6.64 18.85 1.64
C THR A 70 5.43 18.17 2.25
N THR A 71 4.36 18.94 2.51
CA THR A 71 3.10 18.40 3.03
C THR A 71 2.49 17.30 2.16
N PRO A 72 2.33 17.43 0.81
CA PRO A 72 1.75 16.34 0.01
C PRO A 72 2.60 15.05 0.07
N TRP A 73 3.91 15.17 0.29
CA TRP A 73 4.80 14.01 0.42
C TRP A 73 4.69 13.27 1.76
N GLU A 74 4.14 13.89 2.82
CA GLU A 74 4.03 13.24 4.12
C GLU A 74 3.07 12.04 4.08
N ILE A 75 3.32 11.06 4.96
CA ILE A 75 2.37 9.96 5.19
C ILE A 75 1.10 10.52 5.81
N VAL A 76 -0.07 10.06 5.37
CA VAL A 76 -1.37 10.38 5.98
C VAL A 76 -1.31 10.08 7.48
N GLN A 77 -1.74 11.03 8.32
CA GLN A 77 -1.83 10.83 9.77
C GLN A 77 -3.28 11.00 10.23
N THR A 78 -3.83 9.98 10.87
CA THR A 78 -5.11 10.02 11.59
C THR A 78 -4.93 9.50 13.02
N GLU A 79 -5.97 9.57 13.85
CA GLU A 79 -5.95 8.96 15.18
C GLU A 79 -5.71 7.45 15.15
N LEU A 80 -6.16 6.76 14.10
CA LEU A 80 -6.04 5.30 13.95
C LEU A 80 -4.89 4.89 13.03
N PHE A 81 -4.40 5.81 12.21
CA PHE A 81 -3.33 5.62 11.24
C PHE A 81 -2.21 6.62 11.50
N ARG A 82 -1.36 6.30 12.46
CA ARG A 82 -0.19 7.12 12.79
C ARG A 82 1.05 6.28 13.01
N ILE A 83 2.19 6.85 12.70
CA ILE A 83 3.51 6.25 12.91
C ILE A 83 3.80 6.23 14.42
N GLN A 84 4.26 5.11 14.95
CA GLN A 84 4.70 4.99 16.35
C GLN A 84 6.21 5.21 16.48
N GLU A 85 6.67 5.63 17.67
CA GLU A 85 8.08 5.98 17.93
C GLU A 85 9.08 4.85 17.62
N ASN A 86 8.64 3.59 17.69
CA ASN A 86 9.44 2.40 17.45
C ASN A 86 9.33 1.85 16.01
N GLU A 87 8.59 2.52 15.13
CA GLU A 87 8.40 2.11 13.74
C GLU A 87 9.37 2.87 12.82
N VAL A 88 9.82 2.21 11.76
CA VAL A 88 10.83 2.75 10.85
C VAL A 88 10.18 3.30 9.59
N ILE A 89 10.79 4.34 9.02
CA ILE A 89 10.40 4.93 7.73
C ILE A 89 11.53 4.68 6.72
N VAL A 90 11.17 4.23 5.53
CA VAL A 90 12.08 4.00 4.40
C VAL A 90 11.66 4.89 3.24
N ASP A 91 12.60 5.66 2.71
CA ASP A 91 12.38 6.51 1.55
C ASP A 91 12.79 5.76 0.28
N LYS A 92 12.00 5.89 -0.78
CA LYS A 92 12.28 5.28 -2.08
C LYS A 92 12.03 6.26 -3.22
N THR A 93 12.72 6.06 -4.34
CA THR A 93 12.59 6.88 -5.55
C THR A 93 12.17 6.06 -6.79
N THR A 94 11.75 4.81 -6.58
CA THR A 94 11.25 3.92 -7.64
C THR A 94 10.03 3.14 -7.13
N PRO A 95 9.26 2.46 -8.02
CA PRO A 95 8.14 1.63 -7.59
C PRO A 95 8.53 0.49 -6.65
N ASP A 96 9.67 -0.17 -6.88
CA ASP A 96 10.14 -1.26 -6.02
C ASP A 96 10.73 -0.73 -4.72
N SER A 97 10.06 -1.03 -3.60
CA SER A 97 10.50 -0.59 -2.26
C SER A 97 11.80 -1.22 -1.80
N PHE A 98 12.31 -2.27 -2.45
CA PHE A 98 13.63 -2.85 -2.17
C PHE A 98 14.75 -2.21 -2.99
N HIS A 99 14.44 -1.55 -4.10
CA HIS A 99 15.45 -1.07 -5.03
C HIS A 99 16.18 0.16 -4.48
N LYS A 100 17.46 -0.01 -4.14
CA LYS A 100 18.34 1.06 -3.61
C LYS A 100 17.79 1.74 -2.35
N THR A 101 17.09 0.98 -1.50
CA THR A 101 16.58 1.47 -0.21
C THR A 101 17.18 0.69 0.97
N SER A 102 16.87 1.11 2.19
CA SER A 102 17.20 0.38 3.42
C SER A 102 16.19 -0.73 3.79
N LEU A 103 15.12 -0.95 3.00
CA LEU A 103 14.02 -1.86 3.36
C LEU A 103 14.52 -3.27 3.70
N ALA A 104 15.35 -3.85 2.84
CA ALA A 104 15.91 -5.18 3.06
C ALA A 104 16.73 -5.25 4.35
N SER A 105 17.52 -4.22 4.64
CA SER A 105 18.34 -4.15 5.84
C SER A 105 17.49 -4.10 7.11
N HIS A 106 16.37 -3.35 7.11
CA HIS A 106 15.44 -3.32 8.23
C HIS A 106 14.75 -4.67 8.46
N ILE A 107 14.34 -5.36 7.38
CA ILE A 107 13.75 -6.71 7.46
C ILE A 107 14.79 -7.71 8.00
N GLU A 108 16.01 -7.70 7.48
CA GLU A 108 17.08 -8.63 7.86
C GLU A 108 17.57 -8.39 9.31
N THR A 109 17.67 -7.13 9.74
CA THR A 109 18.04 -6.75 11.12
C THR A 109 16.97 -7.14 12.14
N ALA A 110 15.72 -7.34 11.70
CA ALA A 110 14.64 -7.78 12.58
C ALA A 110 14.90 -9.16 13.20
N GLY A 111 15.78 -9.97 12.60
CA GLY A 111 16.10 -11.32 13.03
C GLY A 111 14.92 -12.27 12.82
N PHE A 112 14.96 -13.07 11.76
CA PHE A 112 13.92 -14.05 11.46
C PHE A 112 14.53 -15.38 11.01
N ASP A 113 13.80 -16.48 11.24
CA ASP A 113 14.04 -17.72 10.52
C ASP A 113 13.52 -17.53 9.08
N PRO A 114 14.33 -17.76 8.03
CA PRO A 114 13.89 -17.62 6.64
C PRO A 114 12.57 -18.36 6.30
N GLN A 115 12.26 -19.46 7.00
CA GLN A 115 11.02 -20.23 6.81
C GLN A 115 9.82 -19.67 7.59
N SER A 116 10.04 -18.73 8.51
CA SER A 116 8.99 -18.16 9.37
C SER A 116 8.69 -16.69 9.09
N LEU A 117 9.37 -16.07 8.10
CA LEU A 117 9.11 -14.70 7.69
C LEU A 117 7.74 -14.58 7.03
N GLN A 118 6.95 -13.63 7.49
CA GLN A 118 5.70 -13.21 6.87
C GLN A 118 5.78 -11.73 6.53
N LEU A 119 5.65 -11.40 5.24
CA LEU A 119 5.57 -10.03 4.75
C LEU A 119 4.14 -9.72 4.35
N VAL A 120 3.60 -8.66 4.93
CA VAL A 120 2.21 -8.23 4.72
C VAL A 120 2.26 -6.87 4.09
N ILE A 121 1.63 -6.70 2.93
CA ILE A 121 1.74 -5.50 2.12
C ILE A 121 0.38 -4.83 2.07
N MET A 122 0.38 -3.51 2.22
CA MET A 122 -0.76 -2.64 2.00
C MET A 122 -0.28 -1.26 1.55
N GLY A 123 -1.16 -0.48 0.93
CA GLY A 123 -0.85 0.88 0.48
C GLY A 123 -1.04 1.09 -1.03
N LEU A 124 -0.25 1.95 -1.65
CA LEU A 124 -0.50 2.43 -3.01
C LEU A 124 0.77 2.50 -3.86
N GLN A 125 0.68 2.52 -5.18
CA GLN A 125 -0.51 2.17 -5.98
C GLN A 125 -0.51 0.68 -6.33
N SER A 126 -1.70 0.08 -6.50
CA SER A 126 -1.89 -1.36 -6.79
C SER A 126 -0.97 -1.85 -7.92
N ASP A 127 -1.10 -1.26 -9.11
CA ASP A 127 -0.42 -1.61 -10.35
C ASP A 127 0.99 -1.00 -10.52
N TYR A 128 1.45 -0.26 -9.51
CA TYR A 128 2.81 0.30 -9.45
C TYR A 128 3.57 -0.24 -8.25
N CYS A 129 3.67 0.55 -7.18
CA CYS A 129 4.56 0.27 -6.06
C CYS A 129 4.17 -1.01 -5.31
N ILE A 130 2.88 -1.32 -5.20
CA ILE A 130 2.41 -2.54 -4.53
C ILE A 130 2.81 -3.77 -5.36
N GLN A 131 2.47 -3.80 -6.64
CA GLN A 131 2.84 -4.91 -7.51
C GLN A 131 4.35 -5.11 -7.59
N ALA A 132 5.13 -4.04 -7.79
CA ALA A 132 6.58 -4.11 -7.86
C ALA A 132 7.20 -4.62 -6.55
N THR A 133 6.75 -4.09 -5.41
CA THR A 133 7.28 -4.49 -4.10
C THR A 133 6.91 -5.93 -3.75
N ALA A 134 5.69 -6.37 -4.08
CA ALA A 134 5.26 -7.75 -3.83
C ALA A 134 6.08 -8.77 -4.63
N ARG A 135 6.31 -8.49 -5.92
CA ARG A 135 7.18 -9.30 -6.79
C ARG A 135 8.61 -9.37 -6.26
N SER A 136 9.18 -8.22 -5.89
CA SER A 136 10.52 -8.18 -5.29
C SER A 136 10.60 -8.89 -3.94
N ALA A 137 9.54 -8.84 -3.13
CA ALA A 137 9.47 -9.59 -1.88
C ALA A 137 9.53 -11.11 -2.12
N ILE A 138 8.76 -11.64 -3.08
CA ILE A 138 8.79 -13.06 -3.44
C ILE A 138 10.17 -13.45 -3.98
N ALA A 139 10.72 -12.67 -4.91
CA ALA A 139 12.01 -12.95 -5.52
C ALA A 139 13.15 -12.94 -4.51
N ARG A 140 13.11 -12.02 -3.54
CA ARG A 140 14.15 -11.83 -2.53
C ARG A 140 14.02 -12.83 -1.37
N TYR A 141 12.81 -13.19 -0.98
CA TYR A 141 12.53 -14.09 0.15
C TYR A 141 11.65 -15.28 -0.29
N PRO A 142 12.20 -16.23 -1.08
CA PRO A 142 11.42 -17.32 -1.68
C PRO A 142 10.82 -18.32 -0.66
N SER A 143 11.26 -18.28 0.61
CA SER A 143 10.69 -19.08 1.70
C SER A 143 9.73 -18.29 2.60
N ALA A 144 9.61 -16.99 2.39
CA ALA A 144 8.69 -16.17 3.16
C ALA A 144 7.26 -16.31 2.64
N ARG A 145 6.31 -16.13 3.55
CA ARG A 145 4.91 -15.93 3.19
C ARG A 145 4.71 -14.46 2.83
N VAL A 146 4.42 -14.15 1.56
CA VAL A 146 4.07 -12.79 1.13
C VAL A 146 2.56 -12.69 0.99
N SER A 147 1.99 -11.63 1.55
CA SER A 147 0.55 -11.38 1.53
C SER A 147 0.22 -9.93 1.20
N LEU A 148 -0.92 -9.72 0.55
CA LEU A 148 -1.52 -8.43 0.23
C LEU A 148 -2.89 -8.36 0.90
N VAL A 149 -3.17 -7.27 1.61
CA VAL A 149 -4.44 -7.11 2.33
C VAL A 149 -5.50 -6.56 1.38
N HIS A 150 -6.53 -7.36 1.08
CA HIS A 150 -7.63 -6.99 0.20
C HIS A 150 -8.33 -5.72 0.68
N GLY A 151 -8.53 -4.78 -0.26
CA GLY A 151 -9.16 -3.49 0.00
C GLY A 151 -8.31 -2.50 0.82
N ALA A 152 -7.09 -2.88 1.23
CA ALA A 152 -6.09 -2.00 1.86
C ALA A 152 -5.02 -1.56 0.85
N HIS A 153 -5.35 -1.61 -0.44
CA HIS A 153 -4.58 -0.99 -1.50
C HIS A 153 -5.52 -0.38 -2.54
N GLY A 154 -5.00 0.48 -3.39
CA GLY A 154 -5.78 1.15 -4.41
C GLY A 154 -4.92 1.82 -5.47
N THR A 155 -5.58 2.29 -6.52
CA THR A 155 -4.95 2.97 -7.66
C THR A 155 -5.95 3.92 -8.33
N TYR A 156 -5.60 4.49 -9.47
CA TYR A 156 -6.47 5.33 -10.29
C TYR A 156 -7.17 4.53 -11.40
N ASN A 157 -8.18 5.13 -12.02
CA ASN A 157 -8.80 4.55 -13.21
C ASN A 157 -7.79 4.47 -14.35
N ASP A 158 -7.77 3.35 -15.06
CA ASP A 158 -7.04 3.22 -16.31
C ASP A 158 -7.93 3.68 -17.46
N GLU A 159 -7.92 4.99 -17.70
CA GLU A 159 -8.72 5.61 -18.76
C GLU A 159 -8.37 5.07 -20.16
N LYS A 160 -7.12 4.61 -20.36
CA LYS A 160 -6.66 4.11 -21.67
C LYS A 160 -7.36 2.81 -22.04
N ASN A 161 -7.60 1.95 -21.05
CA ASN A 161 -8.25 0.65 -21.25
C ASN A 161 -9.70 0.61 -20.74
N GLY A 162 -10.24 1.74 -20.27
CA GLY A 162 -11.62 1.85 -19.79
C GLY A 162 -11.91 1.04 -18.53
N ARG A 163 -10.89 0.85 -17.67
CA ARG A 163 -11.02 0.10 -16.41
C ARG A 163 -11.08 1.05 -15.23
N SER A 164 -11.99 0.77 -14.30
CA SER A 164 -12.05 1.44 -13.01
C SER A 164 -10.86 1.09 -12.13
N ALA A 165 -10.56 1.94 -11.14
CA ALA A 165 -9.54 1.69 -10.12
C ALA A 165 -9.75 0.37 -9.36
N GLU A 166 -11.02 -0.01 -9.15
CA GLU A 166 -11.41 -1.27 -8.53
C GLU A 166 -11.02 -2.45 -9.43
N GLU A 167 -11.43 -2.44 -10.71
CA GLU A 167 -11.07 -3.48 -11.67
C GLU A 167 -9.55 -3.62 -11.85
N VAL A 168 -8.81 -2.51 -11.85
CA VAL A 168 -7.33 -2.56 -11.87
C VAL A 168 -6.81 -3.21 -10.60
N SER A 169 -7.31 -2.83 -9.42
CA SER A 169 -6.84 -3.39 -8.16
C SER A 169 -7.13 -4.89 -8.03
N GLU A 170 -8.33 -5.33 -8.43
CA GLU A 170 -8.71 -6.75 -8.47
C GLU A 170 -7.87 -7.56 -9.46
N GLN A 171 -7.57 -6.98 -10.63
CA GLN A 171 -6.71 -7.63 -11.61
C GLN A 171 -5.29 -7.82 -11.04
N ILE A 172 -4.76 -6.83 -10.32
CA ILE A 172 -3.46 -6.96 -9.65
C ILE A 172 -3.48 -8.01 -8.55
N GLU A 173 -4.53 -8.08 -7.74
CA GLU A 173 -4.68 -9.15 -6.74
C GLU A 173 -4.65 -10.53 -7.42
N LYS A 174 -5.35 -10.70 -8.54
CA LYS A 174 -5.35 -11.94 -9.31
C LYS A 174 -3.96 -12.29 -9.82
N GLU A 175 -3.25 -11.34 -10.43
CA GLU A 175 -1.89 -11.55 -10.94
C GLU A 175 -0.92 -11.93 -9.83
N LEU A 176 -0.92 -11.18 -8.72
CA LEU A 176 -0.06 -11.48 -7.58
C LEU A 176 -0.40 -12.82 -6.93
N LYS A 177 -1.68 -13.19 -6.89
CA LYS A 177 -2.11 -14.51 -6.42
C LYS A 177 -1.62 -15.64 -7.32
N ASP A 178 -1.70 -15.46 -8.64
CA ASP A 178 -1.17 -16.40 -9.62
C ASP A 178 0.37 -16.55 -9.49
N GLU A 179 1.06 -15.53 -8.96
CA GLU A 179 2.49 -15.50 -8.65
C GLU A 179 2.85 -16.02 -7.24
N GLY A 180 1.86 -16.38 -6.41
CA GLY A 180 2.05 -16.95 -5.07
C GLY A 180 1.88 -15.99 -3.89
N VAL A 181 1.46 -14.74 -4.12
CA VAL A 181 1.04 -13.82 -3.04
C VAL A 181 -0.30 -14.30 -2.46
N ILE A 182 -0.43 -14.27 -1.14
CA ILE A 182 -1.69 -14.57 -0.47
C ILE A 182 -2.52 -13.30 -0.35
N ILE A 183 -3.74 -13.32 -0.88
CA ILE A 183 -4.69 -12.22 -0.67
C ILE A 183 -5.41 -12.46 0.67
N GLU A 184 -5.21 -11.57 1.63
CA GLU A 184 -5.80 -11.65 2.98
C GLU A 184 -7.03 -10.76 3.06
N ASP A 185 -8.18 -11.31 3.46
CA ASP A 185 -9.34 -10.47 3.72
C ASP A 185 -9.10 -9.62 4.96
N SER A 186 -9.39 -8.33 4.84
CA SER A 186 -9.32 -7.37 5.95
C SER A 186 -10.21 -7.76 7.13
N PHE A 187 -11.22 -8.61 6.90
CA PHE A 187 -12.20 -9.10 7.88
C PHE A 187 -11.98 -10.53 8.40
N THR A 188 -10.84 -11.17 8.12
CA THR A 188 -10.64 -12.56 8.60
C THR A 188 -10.54 -12.63 10.14
N GLU A 189 -11.65 -13.04 10.76
CA GLU A 189 -11.89 -13.53 12.11
C GLU A 189 -10.84 -13.19 13.22
N VAL A 190 -11.06 -12.07 13.92
CA VAL A 190 -10.63 -11.92 15.33
C VAL A 190 -11.49 -12.78 16.28
N ILE A 191 -12.47 -13.52 15.76
CA ILE A 191 -13.32 -14.44 16.54
C ILE A 191 -12.69 -15.84 16.61
N ARG A 192 -11.45 -15.97 17.11
CA ARG A 192 -10.97 -17.27 17.62
C ARG A 192 -10.29 -17.23 18.98
N HIS A 193 -10.06 -16.06 19.58
CA HIS A 193 -9.39 -16.00 20.89
C HIS A 193 -9.99 -15.13 21.99
N THR A 194 -11.20 -14.63 21.80
CA THR A 194 -11.98 -14.07 22.91
C THR A 194 -13.41 -14.53 22.79
N GLY A 195 -13.77 -15.54 23.58
CA GLY A 195 -15.16 -15.97 23.74
C GLY A 195 -15.97 -14.86 24.38
N LEU A 196 -16.64 -14.03 23.57
CA LEU A 196 -17.71 -13.15 24.03
C LEU A 196 -18.54 -12.63 22.84
N LEU A 197 -19.48 -13.46 22.37
CA LEU A 197 -20.67 -12.99 21.65
C LEU A 197 -21.91 -13.66 22.23
N GLN A 198 -22.54 -12.97 23.18
CA GLN A 198 -23.99 -12.97 23.32
C GLN A 198 -24.40 -11.54 23.61
N HIS A 199 -25.07 -10.89 22.65
CA HIS A 199 -26.47 -10.48 22.73
C HIS A 199 -26.80 -9.63 21.50
N LEU A 200 -27.63 -10.23 20.63
CA LEU A 200 -28.35 -9.54 19.57
C LEU A 200 -29.38 -8.61 20.20
N GLY A 201 -29.45 -7.36 19.71
CA GLY A 201 -30.54 -6.44 19.96
C GLY A 201 -31.03 -5.88 18.62
N GLU A 202 -32.17 -6.37 18.17
CA GLU A 202 -32.87 -5.91 16.97
C GLU A 202 -33.33 -4.46 17.10
N ALA A 203 -33.16 -3.65 16.06
CA ALA A 203 -33.93 -2.43 15.87
C ALA A 203 -34.27 -2.25 14.38
N LYS A 204 -35.59 -2.28 14.10
CA LYS A 204 -36.21 -1.97 12.80
C LYS A 204 -36.15 -0.45 12.51
N GLY A 205 -36.09 -0.12 11.21
CA GLY A 205 -35.93 1.23 10.64
C GLY A 205 -37.10 2.22 10.85
N PRO A 206 -37.10 3.34 10.09
CA PRO A 206 -37.88 3.33 8.85
C PRO A 206 -37.26 4.09 7.66
N ASP A 207 -37.85 3.83 6.49
CA ASP A 207 -37.62 4.35 5.14
C ASP A 207 -37.87 5.87 4.96
N THR A 208 -37.16 6.55 4.06
CA THR A 208 -37.65 7.01 2.72
C THR A 208 -36.80 8.13 2.07
N VAL A 209 -36.37 7.85 0.83
CA VAL A 209 -36.36 8.65 -0.42
C VAL A 209 -35.91 10.13 -0.46
N GLY A 210 -34.98 10.43 -1.37
CA GLY A 210 -34.75 11.77 -1.97
C GLY A 210 -33.83 11.74 -3.20
N GLU A 211 -34.36 12.11 -4.36
CA GLU A 211 -33.83 12.00 -5.73
C GLU A 211 -32.93 13.19 -6.18
N ARG A 212 -32.12 12.96 -7.24
CA ARG A 212 -31.54 13.90 -8.26
C ARG A 212 -30.36 14.81 -7.84
N GLN A 213 -29.36 15.18 -8.67
CA GLN A 213 -29.22 15.27 -10.14
C GLN A 213 -27.73 15.43 -10.56
N GLN A 214 -27.44 15.18 -11.85
CA GLN A 214 -26.14 15.22 -12.57
C GLN A 214 -25.52 16.61 -12.83
N ALA A 215 -24.19 16.61 -13.04
CA ALA A 215 -23.37 17.29 -14.10
C ALA A 215 -21.97 17.63 -13.51
N GLY A 216 -20.80 17.53 -14.15
CA GLY A 216 -20.33 17.22 -15.50
C GLY A 216 -18.90 17.81 -15.67
N LYS A 217 -18.10 17.23 -16.60
CA LYS A 217 -16.77 17.64 -17.14
C LYS A 217 -15.54 17.14 -16.35
N SER A 218 -14.77 16.16 -16.84
CA SER A 218 -13.87 16.11 -18.03
C SER A 218 -12.60 16.96 -17.87
N GLY A 219 -11.48 16.30 -17.55
CA GLY A 219 -10.14 16.84 -17.61
C GLY A 219 -9.12 15.70 -17.71
N ALA A 220 -8.79 15.30 -18.95
CA ALA A 220 -7.77 14.31 -19.24
C ALA A 220 -6.38 14.89 -18.92
N ASN A 221 -5.57 14.19 -18.12
CA ASN A 221 -4.14 14.47 -18.00
C ASN A 221 -3.32 13.31 -18.53
N LYS A 222 -2.49 13.66 -19.50
CA LYS A 222 -1.73 12.81 -20.39
C LYS A 222 -0.29 12.76 -19.86
N CYS A 223 0.13 11.66 -19.24
CA CYS A 223 1.55 11.38 -19.09
C CYS A 223 2.11 11.12 -20.49
N ALA A 224 2.88 12.09 -20.99
CA ALA A 224 3.61 11.96 -22.24
C ALA A 224 4.95 11.30 -21.96
N ASP A 225 5.19 10.19 -22.67
CA ASP A 225 6.54 9.67 -22.94
C ASP A 225 7.38 10.79 -23.54
N THR A 226 8.52 11.07 -22.91
CA THR A 226 9.62 11.77 -23.60
C THR A 226 10.88 10.93 -23.50
N GLU A 227 11.01 9.96 -24.41
CA GLU A 227 12.32 9.59 -24.93
C GLU A 227 12.87 10.77 -25.74
N ARG A 228 13.90 11.44 -25.23
CA ARG A 228 14.78 12.30 -26.04
C ARG A 228 16.20 11.75 -25.96
N THR A 229 16.61 11.10 -27.04
CA THR A 229 18.01 10.88 -27.40
C THR A 229 18.78 12.19 -27.47
N PRO A 230 20.00 12.29 -26.92
CA PRO A 230 20.83 13.48 -27.07
C PRO A 230 21.58 13.45 -28.40
N THR A 231 21.40 14.49 -29.23
CA THR A 231 22.24 14.76 -30.39
C THR A 231 23.54 15.43 -29.91
N VAL A 232 24.65 14.72 -30.04
CA VAL A 232 26.02 15.25 -29.86
C VAL A 232 26.37 16.14 -31.05
N THR A 233 26.54 17.44 -30.82
CA THR A 233 27.14 18.35 -31.82
C THR A 233 28.61 18.54 -31.49
N LEU A 234 29.48 17.92 -32.28
CA LEU A 234 30.92 18.15 -32.30
C LEU A 234 31.20 19.55 -32.90
N LYS A 235 31.94 20.39 -32.18
CA LYS A 235 32.56 21.61 -32.75
C LYS A 235 33.87 21.21 -33.46
N PRO A 236 34.18 21.75 -34.65
CA PRO A 236 35.50 21.60 -35.24
C PRO A 236 36.47 22.58 -34.57
N GLY A 237 37.68 22.12 -34.29
CA GLY A 237 38.75 22.93 -33.72
C GLY A 237 39.40 23.86 -34.74
N VAL A 238 39.90 24.98 -34.24
CA VAL A 238 41.20 25.62 -34.55
C VAL A 238 41.64 26.32 -33.26
#